data_AF-L1NB88-F1
#
_entry.id   AF-L1NB88-F1
#
_cell.length_a   1.000
_cell.length_b   1.000
_cell.length_c   1.000
_cell.angle_alpha   90.00
_cell.angle_beta   90.00
_cell.angle_gamma   90.00
#
_symmetry.space_group_name_H-M   'P 1'
#
loop_
_entity.id
_entity.type
_entity.pdbx_description
1 polymer ?
#
loop_
_entity_poly.entity_id
_entity_poly.type
_entity_poly.pdbx_seq_one_letter_code
_entity_poly.pdbx_strand_id
1 'polypeptide(L)'
;MKSTTFFLKSTKAVFALVVVMMTSTALMSCSKDDGTNADNGKEIVDPKKPEEPEKPLEAPAGTVIVDGKSKPVLHTELMQLSKTGDFVLYLELSKDRKEQLVIWGNFDLHFGKNIDMSKYEKKTEKKQGWQILYQKSVDDGVFLISGGNFDPYVPQAGNLKMNVNLENAQASVTVTGGKTNDMNNTLGKHTFAVNWTGKIDNMRLLEKEKPKTHNGTVIINGKKQEVAYAKLFFDPEDQHFELSVFYPTMPGYYFCMIGSMKNHNGKTIDLTKGEPSAHTGRHWELCYVASNHSYIFRRWGNGSQNCDRGTAFVSVNPKTHECRMVIKDGLVNIEQKDGSKKPFAFEVNWSGKVDEYKEP
;
A
#
# COMPACT_ATOMS: atom_id res chain seq x y z
N MET A 1 -16.97 3.59 0.60
CA MET A 1 -16.69 5.03 0.79
C MET A 1 -15.46 5.37 -0.04
N LYS A 2 -15.42 6.58 -0.60
CA LYS A 2 -14.67 6.99 -1.81
C LYS A 2 -13.18 6.59 -1.79
N SER A 3 -12.72 5.99 -2.90
CA SER A 3 -11.31 5.77 -3.23
C SER A 3 -10.63 7.12 -3.39
N THR A 4 -9.65 7.42 -2.54
CA THR A 4 -8.91 8.69 -2.59
C THR A 4 -7.91 8.61 -3.73
N THR A 5 -8.23 9.22 -4.87
CA THR A 5 -7.35 9.31 -6.04
C THR A 5 -6.27 10.36 -5.77
N PHE A 6 -5.00 9.96 -5.75
CA PHE A 6 -3.85 10.87 -5.77
C PHE A 6 -3.60 11.30 -7.22
N PHE A 7 -4.01 12.51 -7.59
CA PHE A 7 -3.56 13.16 -8.84
C PHE A 7 -2.50 14.21 -8.48
N LEU A 8 -1.24 13.98 -8.89
CA LEU A 8 -0.28 15.07 -9.00
C LEU A 8 -0.66 15.92 -10.22
N LYS A 9 -0.94 17.20 -9.99
CA LYS A 9 -1.10 18.20 -11.05
C LYS A 9 0.29 18.54 -11.61
N SER A 10 0.57 18.21 -12.87
CA SER A 10 1.73 18.71 -13.58
C SER A 10 1.41 20.06 -14.23
N THR A 11 2.15 21.10 -13.83
CA THR A 11 2.17 22.40 -14.49
C THR A 11 3.03 22.32 -15.76
N LYS A 12 2.45 22.72 -16.89
CA LYS A 12 3.09 22.80 -18.21
C LYS A 12 4.30 23.74 -18.19
N ALA A 13 5.45 23.26 -18.63
CA ALA A 13 6.54 24.10 -19.11
C ALA A 13 6.91 23.67 -20.54
N VAL A 14 6.73 24.59 -21.47
CA VAL A 14 7.06 24.44 -22.90
C VAL A 14 8.57 24.55 -23.04
N PHE A 15 9.22 23.51 -23.55
CA PHE A 15 10.60 23.59 -24.03
C PHE A 15 10.61 23.57 -25.56
N ALA A 16 11.02 24.69 -26.15
CA ALA A 16 11.33 24.82 -27.56
C ALA A 16 12.64 24.10 -27.86
N LEU A 17 12.65 23.21 -28.86
CA LEU A 17 13.87 22.61 -29.39
C LEU A 17 14.07 23.09 -30.83
N VAL A 18 15.19 23.78 -31.06
CA VAL A 18 15.64 24.22 -32.39
C VAL A 18 16.63 23.20 -32.97
N VAL A 19 16.34 22.86 -34.23
CA VAL A 19 17.01 22.14 -35.33
C VAL A 19 18.56 22.19 -35.38
N VAL A 20 19.23 21.14 -35.89
CA VAL A 20 20.10 21.10 -37.10
C VAL A 20 20.51 19.65 -37.48
N MET A 21 20.58 19.41 -38.80
CA MET A 21 20.76 18.18 -39.58
C MET A 21 22.14 17.49 -39.47
N MET A 22 22.20 16.20 -39.86
CA MET A 22 23.23 15.67 -40.76
C MET A 22 22.72 14.47 -41.60
N THR A 23 23.31 14.35 -42.77
CA THR A 23 22.88 13.70 -44.01
C THR A 23 23.43 12.28 -44.23
N SER A 24 22.66 11.48 -44.98
CA SER A 24 23.06 10.47 -45.99
C SER A 24 23.77 9.17 -45.58
N THR A 25 23.20 8.03 -45.99
CA THR A 25 23.61 7.31 -47.22
C THR A 25 22.67 6.13 -47.52
N ALA A 26 22.35 5.98 -48.81
CA ALA A 26 21.55 4.90 -49.38
C ALA A 26 22.44 3.70 -49.74
N LEU A 27 21.87 2.49 -49.74
CA LEU A 27 22.34 1.39 -50.58
C LEU A 27 21.20 0.96 -51.50
N MET A 28 21.43 1.18 -52.80
CA MET A 28 20.66 0.61 -53.91
C MET A 28 20.99 -0.87 -54.05
N SER A 29 19.98 -1.69 -54.34
CA SER A 29 20.17 -2.94 -55.09
C SER A 29 19.13 -2.97 -56.21
N CYS A 30 19.61 -2.77 -57.43
CA CYS A 30 18.87 -3.02 -58.66
C CYS A 30 19.24 -4.43 -59.15
N SER A 31 18.24 -5.20 -59.56
CA SER A 31 18.42 -6.15 -60.66
C SER A 31 17.43 -5.78 -61.77
N LYS A 32 18.01 -5.43 -62.93
CA LYS A 32 17.43 -5.40 -64.29
C LYS A 32 17.15 -6.83 -64.77
N ASP A 33 16.40 -7.14 -65.82
CA ASP A 33 15.44 -6.48 -66.72
C ASP A 33 14.70 -7.64 -67.44
N ASP A 34 13.46 -7.42 -67.90
CA ASP A 34 13.03 -7.67 -69.30
C ASP A 34 11.48 -7.80 -69.42
N GLY A 35 10.86 -6.79 -70.04
CA GLY A 35 10.07 -7.00 -71.26
C GLY A 35 8.61 -7.46 -71.19
N THR A 36 7.70 -6.46 -71.21
CA THR A 36 6.48 -6.33 -72.05
C THR A 36 5.14 -7.04 -71.73
N ASN A 37 4.15 -6.15 -71.57
CA ASN A 37 2.76 -6.14 -72.07
C ASN A 37 1.61 -6.72 -71.22
N ALA A 38 0.92 -5.77 -70.59
CA ALA A 38 -0.52 -5.45 -70.68
C ALA A 38 -1.60 -6.48 -70.32
N ASP A 39 -2.48 -5.98 -69.44
CA ASP A 39 -3.94 -6.16 -69.38
C ASP A 39 -4.52 -7.20 -68.41
N ASN A 40 -5.09 -6.64 -67.33
CA ASN A 40 -6.33 -7.01 -66.66
C ASN A 40 -6.54 -8.42 -66.11
N GLY A 41 -6.47 -8.52 -64.78
CA GLY A 41 -7.45 -9.30 -64.04
C GLY A 41 -6.87 -10.29 -63.03
N LYS A 42 -7.37 -10.14 -61.79
CA LYS A 42 -7.34 -11.12 -60.70
C LYS A 42 -6.02 -11.15 -59.91
N GLU A 43 -5.99 -10.33 -58.86
CA GLU A 43 -5.14 -10.51 -57.70
C GLU A 43 -5.35 -11.94 -57.16
N ILE A 44 -4.41 -12.82 -57.48
CA ILE A 44 -4.29 -14.11 -56.81
C ILE A 44 -3.68 -13.77 -55.46
N VAL A 45 -4.54 -13.59 -54.46
CA VAL A 45 -4.15 -13.57 -53.06
C VAL A 45 -3.52 -14.92 -52.78
N ASP A 46 -2.19 -14.94 -52.64
CA ASP A 46 -1.47 -16.07 -52.09
C ASP A 46 -2.13 -16.44 -50.75
N PRO A 47 -2.57 -17.69 -50.55
CA PRO A 47 -3.21 -18.07 -49.30
C PRO A 47 -2.19 -17.89 -48.19
N LYS A 48 -2.46 -16.90 -47.33
CA LYS A 48 -1.68 -16.58 -46.12
C LYS A 48 -1.39 -17.90 -45.40
N LYS A 49 -0.12 -18.33 -45.45
CA LYS A 49 0.41 -19.47 -44.71
C LYS A 49 -0.17 -19.38 -43.29
N PRO A 50 -0.80 -20.44 -42.74
CA PRO A 50 -1.28 -20.41 -41.37
C PRO A 50 -0.10 -20.07 -40.47
N GLU A 51 -0.15 -18.89 -39.83
CA GLU A 51 0.82 -18.50 -38.83
C GLU A 51 0.78 -19.57 -37.73
N GLU A 52 1.85 -20.36 -37.65
CA GLU A 52 2.09 -21.29 -36.54
C GLU A 52 1.90 -20.50 -35.24
N PRO A 53 1.15 -21.01 -34.24
CA PRO A 53 0.83 -20.25 -33.05
C PRO A 53 2.13 -19.72 -32.42
N GLU A 54 2.30 -18.38 -32.45
CA GLU A 54 3.50 -17.73 -31.94
C GLU A 54 3.76 -18.22 -30.51
N LYS A 55 4.93 -18.83 -30.29
CA LYS A 55 5.35 -19.25 -28.95
C LYS A 55 5.31 -18.02 -28.02
N PRO A 56 4.73 -18.13 -26.81
CA PRO A 56 4.68 -17.00 -25.88
C PRO A 56 6.08 -16.43 -25.61
N LEU A 57 6.19 -15.09 -25.55
CA LEU A 57 7.44 -14.41 -25.21
C LEU A 57 7.96 -14.87 -23.84
N GLU A 58 9.20 -15.33 -23.80
CA GLU A 58 9.89 -15.83 -22.60
C GLU A 58 11.19 -15.04 -22.39
N ALA A 59 11.53 -14.73 -21.13
CA ALA A 59 12.77 -14.05 -20.78
C ALA A 59 13.90 -15.06 -20.44
N PRO A 60 15.16 -14.76 -20.79
CA PRO A 60 16.31 -15.47 -20.23
C PRO A 60 16.34 -15.47 -18.70
N ALA A 61 17.03 -16.45 -18.11
CA ALA A 61 17.14 -16.53 -16.67
C ALA A 61 17.82 -15.28 -16.08
N GLY A 62 17.22 -14.73 -15.01
CA GLY A 62 17.69 -13.55 -14.31
C GLY A 62 17.34 -12.21 -14.98
N THR A 63 16.44 -12.19 -15.97
CA THR A 63 16.15 -10.96 -16.74
C THR A 63 14.66 -10.59 -16.81
N VAL A 64 14.44 -9.34 -17.15
CA VAL A 64 13.17 -8.75 -17.59
C VAL A 64 13.33 -8.29 -19.03
N ILE A 65 12.45 -8.72 -19.92
CA ILE A 65 12.33 -8.17 -21.28
C ILE A 65 11.20 -7.16 -21.28
N VAL A 66 11.45 -5.95 -21.77
CA VAL A 66 10.40 -4.98 -22.14
C VAL A 66 10.66 -4.48 -23.56
N ASP A 67 9.67 -4.58 -24.43
CA ASP A 67 9.71 -4.14 -25.83
C ASP A 67 10.95 -4.66 -26.57
N GLY A 68 11.22 -5.96 -26.41
CA GLY A 68 12.36 -6.66 -27.02
C GLY A 68 13.71 -6.41 -26.36
N LYS A 69 13.80 -5.51 -25.36
CA LYS A 69 15.05 -5.21 -24.66
C LYS A 69 15.17 -6.04 -23.39
N SER A 70 16.14 -6.96 -23.36
CA SER A 70 16.48 -7.75 -22.17
C SER A 70 17.31 -6.94 -21.17
N LYS A 71 16.91 -6.95 -19.91
CA LYS A 71 17.53 -6.22 -18.80
C LYS A 71 17.79 -7.18 -17.63
N PRO A 72 19.03 -7.27 -17.12
CA PRO A 72 19.30 -8.07 -15.94
C PRO A 72 18.63 -7.47 -14.71
N VAL A 73 18.15 -8.32 -13.79
CA VAL A 73 17.75 -7.89 -12.45
C VAL A 73 19.02 -7.72 -11.62
N LEU A 74 19.26 -6.50 -11.13
CA LEU A 74 20.48 -6.14 -10.42
C LEU A 74 20.31 -6.18 -8.90
N HIS A 75 19.11 -5.85 -8.42
CA HIS A 75 18.78 -5.88 -7.00
C HIS A 75 17.28 -6.11 -6.81
N THR A 76 16.93 -6.63 -5.63
CA THR A 76 15.55 -6.94 -5.28
C THR A 76 15.19 -6.51 -3.86
N GLU A 77 14.01 -5.92 -3.73
CA GLU A 77 13.42 -5.57 -2.44
C GLU A 77 12.00 -6.13 -2.31
N LEU A 78 11.72 -6.83 -1.22
CA LEU A 78 10.38 -7.28 -0.87
C LEU A 78 9.93 -6.59 0.42
N MET A 79 8.82 -5.87 0.36
CA MET A 79 8.20 -5.25 1.53
C MET A 79 6.81 -5.82 1.76
N GLN A 80 6.53 -6.24 2.99
CA GLN A 80 5.16 -6.52 3.42
C GLN A 80 4.48 -5.21 3.81
N LEU A 81 3.36 -4.91 3.17
CA LEU A 81 2.59 -3.68 3.33
C LEU A 81 1.48 -3.80 4.38
N SER A 82 1.01 -5.01 4.66
CA SER A 82 -0.08 -5.22 5.62
C SER A 82 0.00 -6.56 6.36
N LYS A 83 -0.61 -6.63 7.55
CA LYS A 83 -0.73 -7.88 8.31
C LYS A 83 -1.62 -8.92 7.62
N THR A 84 -2.48 -8.49 6.69
CA THR A 84 -3.28 -9.37 5.82
C THR A 84 -2.45 -9.99 4.69
N GLY A 85 -1.17 -9.63 4.59
CA GLY A 85 -0.21 -10.23 3.68
C GLY A 85 -0.06 -9.48 2.36
N ASP A 86 -0.46 -8.22 2.28
CA ASP A 86 -0.19 -7.43 1.08
C ASP A 86 1.32 -7.13 0.99
N PHE A 87 1.86 -7.07 -0.22
CA PHE A 87 3.27 -6.89 -0.48
C PHE A 87 3.53 -6.00 -1.68
N VAL A 88 4.76 -5.48 -1.74
CA VAL A 88 5.38 -4.95 -2.95
C VAL A 88 6.75 -5.60 -3.15
N LEU A 89 7.03 -6.04 -4.37
CA LEU A 89 8.30 -6.60 -4.82
C LEU A 89 8.87 -5.71 -5.92
N TYR A 90 10.11 -5.26 -5.71
CA TYR A 90 10.89 -4.48 -6.66
C TYR A 90 11.91 -5.38 -7.35
N LEU A 91 11.91 -5.41 -8.68
CA LEU A 91 13.02 -5.89 -9.50
C LEU A 91 13.71 -4.68 -10.12
N GLU A 92 14.85 -4.28 -9.55
CA GLU A 92 15.61 -3.11 -9.99
C GLU A 92 16.50 -3.50 -11.19
N LEU A 93 16.38 -2.76 -12.29
CA LEU A 93 16.97 -3.08 -13.59
C LEU A 93 18.13 -2.13 -13.97
N SER A 94 18.36 -1.07 -13.19
CA SER A 94 19.46 -0.12 -13.36
C SER A 94 20.28 0.03 -12.07
N LYS A 95 21.58 0.36 -12.20
CA LYS A 95 22.50 0.50 -11.06
C LYS A 95 22.08 1.60 -10.08
N ASP A 96 21.41 2.64 -10.58
CA ASP A 96 20.88 3.75 -9.80
C ASP A 96 19.47 3.48 -9.25
N ARG A 97 18.94 2.27 -9.47
CA ARG A 97 17.65 1.78 -8.96
C ARG A 97 16.42 2.52 -9.48
N LYS A 98 16.56 3.36 -10.52
CA LYS A 98 15.46 4.16 -11.08
C LYS A 98 14.59 3.35 -12.03
N GLU A 99 15.20 2.53 -12.87
CA GLU A 99 14.48 1.66 -13.78
C GLU A 99 14.11 0.36 -13.08
N GLN A 100 12.82 0.06 -12.99
CA GLN A 100 12.33 -1.06 -12.19
C GLN A 100 11.04 -1.65 -12.72
N LEU A 101 10.85 -2.94 -12.44
CA LEU A 101 9.57 -3.61 -12.50
C LEU A 101 9.06 -3.79 -11.07
N VAL A 102 7.90 -3.22 -10.77
CA VAL A 102 7.29 -3.23 -9.43
C VAL A 102 6.05 -4.10 -9.47
N ILE A 103 5.94 -5.04 -8.54
CA ILE A 103 4.83 -5.97 -8.45
C ILE A 103 4.17 -5.84 -7.09
N TRP A 104 2.86 -5.58 -7.08
CA TRP A 104 2.06 -5.62 -5.87
C TRP A 104 1.15 -6.84 -5.86
N GLY A 105 0.76 -7.27 -4.66
CA GLY A 105 -0.26 -8.29 -4.49
C GLY A 105 -0.40 -8.71 -3.03
N ASN A 106 -1.03 -9.85 -2.80
CA ASN A 106 -1.17 -10.48 -1.49
C ASN A 106 -0.52 -11.87 -1.46
N PHE A 107 0.15 -12.21 -0.35
CA PHE A 107 0.94 -13.43 -0.24
C PHE A 107 0.10 -14.69 -0.49
N ASP A 108 -1.01 -14.83 0.25
CA ASP A 108 -1.92 -15.98 0.16
C ASP A 108 -2.67 -16.04 -1.18
N LEU A 109 -2.86 -14.87 -1.80
CA LEU A 109 -3.69 -14.75 -2.99
C LEU A 109 -2.93 -15.09 -4.26
N HIS A 110 -1.63 -14.78 -4.32
CA HIS A 110 -0.88 -14.85 -5.57
C HIS A 110 0.30 -15.82 -5.57
N PHE A 111 1.02 -15.99 -4.45
CA PHE A 111 2.17 -16.90 -4.46
C PHE A 111 1.74 -18.36 -4.62
N GLY A 112 2.50 -19.11 -5.42
CA GLY A 112 2.21 -20.51 -5.74
C GLY A 112 1.12 -20.70 -6.80
N LYS A 113 0.47 -19.62 -7.27
CA LYS A 113 -0.61 -19.70 -8.26
C LYS A 113 -0.14 -19.26 -9.63
N ASN A 114 -0.76 -19.83 -10.65
CA ASN A 114 -0.67 -19.35 -12.02
C ASN A 114 -1.84 -18.38 -12.24
N ILE A 115 -1.51 -17.14 -12.59
CA ILE A 115 -2.47 -16.05 -12.80
C ILE A 115 -2.54 -15.77 -14.30
N ASP A 116 -3.72 -15.98 -14.88
CA ASP A 116 -4.03 -15.54 -16.23
C ASP A 116 -4.29 -14.03 -16.20
N MET A 117 -3.34 -13.26 -16.71
CA MET A 117 -3.36 -11.80 -16.66
C MET A 117 -4.40 -11.19 -17.60
N SER A 118 -4.95 -11.96 -18.55
CA SER A 118 -6.03 -11.50 -19.43
C SER A 118 -7.39 -11.39 -18.74
N LYS A 119 -7.47 -11.81 -17.47
CA LYS A 119 -8.71 -11.88 -16.69
C LYS A 119 -8.63 -10.98 -15.47
N TYR A 120 -9.75 -10.34 -15.18
CA TYR A 120 -9.94 -9.67 -13.89
C TYR A 120 -9.92 -10.69 -12.76
N GLU A 121 -9.27 -10.31 -11.68
CA GLU A 121 -9.32 -10.99 -10.41
C GLU A 121 -10.66 -10.71 -9.70
N LYS A 122 -11.18 -11.72 -8.99
CA LYS A 122 -12.40 -11.54 -8.19
C LYS A 122 -12.09 -10.61 -7.03
N LYS A 123 -12.88 -9.54 -6.87
CA LYS A 123 -12.74 -8.60 -5.74
C LYS A 123 -12.82 -9.35 -4.41
N THR A 124 -11.87 -9.08 -3.53
CA THR A 124 -11.88 -9.51 -2.13
C THR A 124 -11.93 -8.26 -1.25
N GLU A 125 -12.71 -8.29 -0.16
CA GLU A 125 -12.97 -7.07 0.63
C GLU A 125 -11.78 -6.56 1.45
N LYS A 126 -10.64 -7.28 1.47
CA LYS A 126 -9.53 -7.01 2.41
C LYS A 126 -8.12 -7.38 1.90
N LYS A 127 -7.97 -7.81 0.65
CA LYS A 127 -6.66 -8.20 0.09
C LYS A 127 -6.38 -7.43 -1.18
N GLN A 128 -5.14 -6.99 -1.33
CA GLN A 128 -4.69 -6.31 -2.54
C GLN A 128 -4.64 -7.31 -3.70
N GLY A 129 -5.35 -7.00 -4.79
CA GLY A 129 -5.21 -7.71 -6.07
C GLY A 129 -3.86 -7.44 -6.72
N TRP A 130 -3.44 -8.27 -7.66
CA TRP A 130 -2.12 -8.12 -8.27
C TRP A 130 -2.03 -6.87 -9.16
N GLN A 131 -0.85 -6.24 -9.17
CA GLN A 131 -0.51 -5.15 -10.08
C GLN A 131 0.95 -5.28 -10.55
N ILE A 132 1.25 -4.85 -11.77
CA ILE A 132 2.62 -4.75 -12.29
C ILE A 132 2.83 -3.38 -12.93
N LEU A 133 3.87 -2.67 -12.50
CA LEU A 133 4.32 -1.40 -13.06
C LEU A 133 5.71 -1.58 -13.64
N TYR A 134 5.92 -1.13 -14.87
CA TYR A 134 7.27 -0.87 -15.38
C TYR A 134 7.48 0.64 -15.49
N GLN A 135 8.60 1.12 -14.96
CA GLN A 135 8.98 2.52 -14.99
C GLN A 135 10.47 2.67 -15.23
N LYS A 136 10.87 3.73 -15.94
CA LYS A 136 12.27 4.09 -16.18
C LYS A 136 12.85 4.97 -15.08
N SER A 137 11.96 5.70 -14.38
CA SER A 137 12.25 6.48 -13.20
C SER A 137 10.97 6.65 -12.38
N VAL A 138 11.07 7.24 -11.18
CA VAL A 138 9.91 7.50 -10.30
C VAL A 138 8.81 8.32 -11.01
N ASP A 139 9.20 9.21 -11.92
CA ASP A 139 8.28 10.11 -12.65
C ASP A 139 8.02 9.65 -14.10
N ASP A 140 8.61 8.53 -14.55
CA ASP A 140 8.51 8.02 -15.93
C ASP A 140 7.99 6.58 -15.94
N GLY A 141 6.71 6.44 -15.59
CA GLY A 141 5.95 5.20 -15.67
C GLY A 141 5.54 4.87 -17.10
N VAL A 142 5.90 3.67 -17.57
CA VAL A 142 5.66 3.25 -18.95
C VAL A 142 4.30 2.55 -19.07
N PHE A 143 4.08 1.50 -18.27
CA PHE A 143 2.80 0.81 -18.20
C PHE A 143 2.47 0.39 -16.77
N LEU A 144 1.19 0.36 -16.45
CA LEU A 144 0.64 -0.21 -15.23
C LEU A 144 -0.45 -1.20 -15.63
N ILE A 145 -0.41 -2.39 -15.05
CA ILE A 145 -1.45 -3.40 -15.22
C ILE A 145 -1.95 -3.90 -13.88
N SER A 146 -3.20 -4.35 -13.84
CA SER A 146 -3.88 -4.78 -12.62
C SER A 146 -4.93 -5.85 -12.90
N GLY A 147 -5.06 -6.79 -11.94
CA GLY A 147 -6.19 -7.72 -11.90
C GLY A 147 -7.46 -7.08 -11.33
N GLY A 148 -7.36 -5.92 -10.68
CA GLY A 148 -8.51 -5.18 -10.18
C GLY A 148 -9.35 -4.59 -11.30
N ASN A 149 -10.67 -4.47 -11.09
CA ASN A 149 -11.58 -3.80 -12.02
C ASN A 149 -11.40 -2.26 -11.96
N PHE A 150 -10.22 -1.81 -12.38
CA PHE A 150 -9.86 -0.43 -12.65
C PHE A 150 -9.71 -0.30 -14.16
N ASP A 151 -10.70 0.28 -14.82
CA ASP A 151 -10.58 0.68 -16.22
C ASP A 151 -9.49 1.77 -16.30
N PRO A 152 -8.45 1.64 -17.16
CA PRO A 152 -8.25 0.70 -18.27
C PRO A 152 -7.00 -0.23 -18.13
N TYR A 153 -6.74 -0.81 -16.95
CA TYR A 153 -5.43 -1.43 -16.66
C TYR A 153 -5.35 -2.96 -16.83
N VAL A 154 -6.23 -3.60 -17.60
CA VAL A 154 -6.13 -5.07 -17.80
C VAL A 154 -5.19 -5.43 -18.94
N PRO A 155 -4.23 -6.34 -18.71
CA PRO A 155 -3.40 -6.92 -19.77
C PRO A 155 -4.22 -7.57 -20.87
N GLN A 156 -3.77 -7.42 -22.10
CA GLN A 156 -4.36 -8.12 -23.24
C GLN A 156 -4.03 -9.62 -23.21
N ALA A 157 -2.85 -9.98 -22.67
CA ALA A 157 -2.40 -11.37 -22.56
C ALA A 157 -1.28 -11.52 -21.51
N GLY A 158 -1.09 -12.76 -21.10
CA GLY A 158 0.10 -13.22 -20.38
C GLY A 158 -0.24 -14.07 -19.16
N ASN A 159 0.76 -14.77 -18.64
CA ASN A 159 0.64 -15.56 -17.41
C ASN A 159 1.68 -15.09 -16.40
N LEU A 160 1.24 -14.81 -15.17
CA LEU A 160 2.09 -14.46 -14.04
C LEU A 160 2.16 -15.65 -13.07
N LYS A 161 3.38 -16.01 -12.68
CA LYS A 161 3.64 -16.94 -11.58
C LYS A 161 4.68 -16.35 -10.65
N MET A 162 4.41 -16.41 -9.35
CA MET A 162 5.33 -15.94 -8.34
C MET A 162 5.46 -16.99 -7.24
N ASN A 163 6.65 -17.14 -6.67
CA ASN A 163 6.87 -17.91 -5.44
C ASN A 163 7.79 -17.12 -4.50
N VAL A 164 7.62 -17.33 -3.20
CA VAL A 164 8.54 -16.84 -2.17
C VAL A 164 8.60 -17.84 -1.03
N ASN A 165 9.81 -18.08 -0.54
CA ASN A 165 10.10 -18.71 0.73
C ASN A 165 10.65 -17.63 1.66
N LEU A 166 9.84 -17.23 2.63
CA LEU A 166 10.17 -16.16 3.56
C LEU A 166 11.25 -16.57 4.58
N GLU A 167 11.48 -17.86 4.82
CA GLU A 167 12.46 -18.35 5.80
C GLU A 167 13.89 -18.17 5.31
N ASN A 168 14.13 -18.35 4.01
CA ASN A 168 15.45 -18.26 3.41
C ASN A 168 15.57 -17.13 2.38
N ALA A 169 14.55 -16.29 2.27
CA ALA A 169 14.45 -15.18 1.33
C ALA A 169 14.54 -15.58 -0.16
N GLN A 170 14.30 -16.84 -0.52
CA GLN A 170 14.31 -17.29 -1.90
C GLN A 170 12.99 -16.94 -2.59
N ALA A 171 13.03 -16.36 -3.80
CA ALA A 171 11.84 -16.05 -4.57
C ALA A 171 12.03 -16.33 -6.07
N SER A 172 10.90 -16.38 -6.78
CA SER A 172 10.86 -16.48 -8.23
C SER A 172 9.71 -15.66 -8.79
N VAL A 173 9.92 -15.00 -9.92
CA VAL A 173 8.89 -14.34 -10.72
C VAL A 173 9.02 -14.79 -12.17
N THR A 174 7.91 -15.23 -12.75
CA THR A 174 7.81 -15.55 -14.16
C THR A 174 6.63 -14.84 -14.77
N VAL A 175 6.87 -14.14 -15.88
CA VAL A 175 5.83 -13.64 -16.77
C VAL A 175 6.12 -14.11 -18.17
N THR A 176 5.17 -14.79 -18.79
CA THR A 176 5.25 -15.24 -20.19
C THR A 176 4.17 -14.58 -21.04
N GLY A 177 4.53 -14.08 -22.21
CA GLY A 177 3.59 -13.54 -23.20
C GLY A 177 2.85 -12.28 -22.75
N GLY A 178 3.43 -11.46 -21.88
CA GLY A 178 2.82 -10.23 -21.38
C GLY A 178 2.59 -9.22 -22.51
N LYS A 179 1.34 -8.76 -22.67
CA LYS A 179 0.94 -7.72 -23.65
C LYS A 179 0.02 -6.71 -22.97
N THR A 180 0.30 -5.41 -23.11
CA THR A 180 -0.47 -4.32 -22.49
C THR A 180 -0.42 -3.03 -23.32
N ASN A 181 -1.22 -2.04 -22.96
CA ASN A 181 -1.06 -0.67 -23.42
C ASN A 181 -0.23 0.16 -22.42
N ASP A 182 0.14 1.36 -22.84
CA ASP A 182 0.75 2.42 -22.04
C ASP A 182 -0.18 2.85 -20.88
N MET A 183 0.41 3.47 -19.86
CA MET A 183 -0.32 3.86 -18.64
C MET A 183 -1.50 4.83 -18.91
N ASN A 184 -1.43 5.61 -19.99
CA ASN A 184 -2.48 6.57 -20.38
C ASN A 184 -3.48 5.99 -21.41
N ASN A 185 -3.32 4.73 -21.82
CA ASN A 185 -4.15 4.06 -22.82
C ASN A 185 -4.21 4.85 -24.16
N THR A 186 -3.10 5.50 -24.51
CA THR A 186 -2.95 6.48 -25.60
C THR A 186 -2.17 5.93 -26.81
N LEU A 187 -2.26 4.63 -27.09
CA LEU A 187 -1.78 3.92 -28.31
C LEU A 187 -0.45 3.16 -28.20
N GLY A 188 0.33 3.25 -27.11
CA GLY A 188 1.57 2.48 -26.96
C GLY A 188 1.30 1.02 -26.58
N LYS A 189 1.47 0.05 -27.48
CA LYS A 189 1.45 -1.38 -27.10
C LYS A 189 2.82 -1.78 -26.57
N HIS A 190 2.84 -2.43 -25.42
CA HIS A 190 4.03 -2.97 -24.79
C HIS A 190 3.99 -4.48 -24.73
N THR A 191 5.17 -5.08 -24.88
CA THR A 191 5.39 -6.50 -24.60
C THR A 191 6.38 -6.66 -23.48
N PHE A 192 6.16 -7.63 -22.60
CA PHE A 192 7.10 -7.92 -21.53
C PHE A 192 7.10 -9.38 -21.12
N ALA A 193 8.25 -9.82 -20.62
CA ALA A 193 8.44 -11.12 -20.02
C ALA A 193 9.42 -11.01 -18.86
N VAL A 194 9.26 -11.88 -17.86
CA VAL A 194 10.10 -11.92 -16.66
C VAL A 194 10.51 -13.36 -16.44
N ASN A 195 11.77 -13.58 -16.13
CA ASN A 195 12.24 -14.87 -15.66
C ASN A 195 13.34 -14.62 -14.63
N TRP A 196 12.95 -14.46 -13.39
CA TRP A 196 13.88 -14.22 -12.29
C TRP A 196 13.66 -15.26 -11.20
N THR A 197 14.75 -15.83 -10.69
CA THR A 197 14.78 -16.68 -9.50
C THR A 197 16.05 -16.35 -8.75
N GLY A 198 15.94 -16.04 -7.46
CA GLY A 198 17.07 -15.58 -6.67
C GLY A 198 16.71 -15.37 -5.21
N LYS A 199 17.76 -15.10 -4.42
CA LYS A 199 17.58 -14.61 -3.05
C LYS A 199 17.22 -13.13 -3.11
N ILE A 200 16.23 -12.72 -2.33
CA ILE A 200 15.86 -11.32 -2.17
C ILE A 200 16.96 -10.61 -1.38
N ASP A 201 17.48 -9.51 -1.92
CA ASP A 201 18.60 -8.79 -1.32
C ASP A 201 18.19 -8.01 -0.07
N ASN A 202 17.04 -7.33 -0.13
CA ASN A 202 16.47 -6.58 0.98
C ASN A 202 15.03 -7.04 1.26
N MET A 203 14.79 -7.57 2.46
CA MET A 203 13.46 -8.04 2.84
C MET A 203 12.99 -7.31 4.10
N ARG A 204 11.86 -6.61 3.97
CA ARG A 204 11.20 -5.89 5.06
C ARG A 204 9.84 -6.51 5.30
N LEU A 205 9.79 -7.55 6.12
CA LEU A 205 8.54 -8.12 6.58
C LEU A 205 8.00 -7.29 7.74
N LEU A 206 6.68 -7.18 7.83
CA LEU A 206 6.08 -6.80 9.09
C LEU A 206 6.40 -7.95 10.04
N GLU A 207 7.11 -7.67 11.13
CA GLU A 207 7.46 -8.70 12.09
C GLU A 207 6.20 -9.52 12.40
N LYS A 208 6.29 -10.86 12.30
CA LYS A 208 5.44 -11.71 13.13
C LYS A 208 5.84 -11.36 14.55
N GLU A 209 5.23 -10.34 15.13
CA GLU A 209 5.30 -10.16 16.55
C GLU A 209 4.89 -11.51 17.14
N LYS A 210 5.83 -12.22 17.75
CA LYS A 210 5.49 -13.13 18.84
C LYS A 210 4.47 -12.36 19.67
N PRO A 211 3.31 -12.92 20.05
CA PRO A 211 2.39 -12.20 20.90
C PRO A 211 3.18 -11.75 22.13
N LYS A 212 3.56 -10.48 22.16
CA LYS A 212 3.87 -9.82 23.41
C LYS A 212 2.57 -10.00 24.15
N THR A 213 2.62 -10.74 25.24
CA THR A 213 1.53 -10.76 26.21
C THR A 213 1.43 -9.31 26.70
N HIS A 214 0.63 -8.51 26.03
CA HIS A 214 0.31 -7.18 26.48
C HIS A 214 -0.62 -7.41 27.66
N ASN A 215 -0.15 -7.09 28.85
CA ASN A 215 -0.98 -7.09 30.05
C ASN A 215 -1.99 -5.95 29.91
N GLY A 216 -3.09 -6.23 29.22
CA GLY A 216 -4.17 -5.29 29.10
C GLY A 216 -5.37 -5.79 28.30
N THR A 217 -6.51 -5.19 28.61
CA THR A 217 -7.81 -5.58 28.10
C THR A 217 -8.59 -4.35 27.71
N VAL A 218 -9.33 -4.45 26.62
CA VAL A 218 -10.36 -3.48 26.23
C VAL A 218 -11.70 -4.19 26.27
N ILE A 219 -12.70 -3.59 26.89
CA ILE A 219 -14.07 -4.10 26.93
C ILE A 219 -14.94 -3.12 26.17
N ILE A 220 -15.67 -3.57 25.17
CA ILE A 220 -16.63 -2.75 24.42
C ILE A 220 -18.00 -3.42 24.48
N ASN A 221 -18.99 -2.70 25.03
CA ASN A 221 -20.35 -3.21 25.20
C ASN A 221 -20.38 -4.63 25.81
N GLY A 222 -19.57 -4.84 26.86
CA GLY A 222 -19.41 -6.11 27.55
C GLY A 222 -18.51 -7.15 26.87
N LYS A 223 -18.05 -6.91 25.64
CA LYS A 223 -17.14 -7.83 24.92
C LYS A 223 -15.68 -7.50 25.23
N LYS A 224 -15.00 -8.42 25.90
CA LYS A 224 -13.57 -8.34 26.22
C LYS A 224 -12.71 -8.65 24.99
N GLN A 225 -11.65 -7.87 24.82
CA GLN A 225 -10.60 -8.01 23.82
C GLN A 225 -9.24 -7.81 24.51
N GLU A 226 -8.20 -8.46 23.98
CA GLU A 226 -6.83 -8.26 24.44
C GLU A 226 -6.21 -7.08 23.70
N VAL A 227 -5.37 -6.33 24.42
CA VAL A 227 -4.54 -5.30 23.79
C VAL A 227 -3.49 -5.98 22.92
N ALA A 228 -3.28 -5.45 21.73
CA ALA A 228 -2.34 -6.00 20.76
C ALA A 228 -1.10 -5.14 20.55
N TYR A 229 -1.19 -3.84 20.89
CA TYR A 229 -0.13 -2.88 20.65
C TYR A 229 -0.39 -1.59 21.42
N ALA A 230 0.66 -0.90 21.83
CA ALA A 230 0.58 0.44 22.39
C ALA A 230 1.63 1.38 21.79
N LYS A 231 1.24 2.63 21.58
CA LYS A 231 2.08 3.68 21.01
C LYS A 231 2.03 4.93 21.87
N LEU A 232 3.19 5.53 22.10
CA LEU A 232 3.33 6.84 22.72
C LEU A 232 3.88 7.83 21.70
N PHE A 233 3.20 8.96 21.56
CA PHE A 233 3.79 10.18 21.04
C PHE A 233 4.00 11.16 22.20
N PHE A 234 5.20 11.74 22.30
CA PHE A 234 5.55 12.67 23.35
C PHE A 234 6.29 13.88 22.77
N ASP A 235 5.83 15.07 23.12
CA ASP A 235 6.49 16.31 22.76
C ASP A 235 7.15 16.90 24.01
N PRO A 236 8.49 17.01 24.01
CA PRO A 236 9.23 17.50 25.16
C PRO A 236 9.11 19.01 25.37
N GLU A 237 8.81 19.80 24.34
CA GLU A 237 8.68 21.25 24.44
C GLU A 237 7.34 21.62 25.10
N ASP A 238 6.26 21.05 24.58
CA ASP A 238 4.90 21.28 25.07
C ASP A 238 4.54 20.44 26.31
N GLN A 239 5.40 19.47 26.65
CA GLN A 239 5.15 18.47 27.69
C GLN A 239 3.80 17.78 27.48
N HIS A 240 3.49 17.46 26.23
CA HIS A 240 2.22 16.84 25.83
C HIS A 240 2.46 15.37 25.44
N PHE A 241 1.45 14.53 25.69
CA PHE A 241 1.49 13.13 25.32
C PHE A 241 0.22 12.75 24.57
N GLU A 242 0.37 11.74 23.71
CA GLU A 242 -0.70 10.95 23.13
C GLU A 242 -0.37 9.47 23.32
N LEU A 243 -1.17 8.79 24.15
CA LEU A 243 -1.04 7.35 24.37
C LEU A 243 -2.17 6.62 23.66
N SER A 244 -1.82 5.76 22.70
CA SER A 244 -2.76 4.95 21.92
C SER A 244 -2.62 3.47 22.27
N VAL A 245 -3.76 2.78 22.46
CA VAL A 245 -3.85 1.36 22.80
C VAL A 245 -4.74 0.65 21.77
N PHE A 246 -4.16 -0.25 20.99
CA PHE A 246 -4.79 -0.94 19.86
C PHE A 246 -5.26 -2.35 20.21
N TYR A 247 -6.34 -2.80 19.56
CA TYR A 247 -6.88 -4.15 19.72
C TYR A 247 -7.71 -4.61 18.50
N PRO A 248 -7.85 -5.93 18.27
CA PRO A 248 -6.94 -7.00 18.67
C PRO A 248 -5.77 -7.17 17.67
N THR A 249 -5.69 -6.34 16.62
CA THR A 249 -4.64 -6.37 15.59
C THR A 249 -4.19 -4.95 15.22
N MET A 250 -3.12 -4.82 14.44
CA MET A 250 -2.72 -3.55 13.81
C MET A 250 -2.68 -3.66 12.28
N PRO A 251 -3.10 -2.65 11.51
CA PRO A 251 -3.90 -1.51 11.96
C PRO A 251 -5.27 -2.00 12.45
N GLY A 252 -5.72 -1.49 13.59
CA GLY A 252 -6.95 -1.92 14.24
C GLY A 252 -7.67 -0.74 14.89
N TYR A 253 -8.68 -1.05 15.69
CA TYR A 253 -9.34 -0.05 16.52
C TYR A 253 -8.40 0.33 17.67
N TYR A 254 -8.47 1.58 18.11
CA TYR A 254 -7.69 2.01 19.27
C TYR A 254 -8.40 3.06 20.09
N PHE A 255 -8.11 3.01 21.39
CA PHE A 255 -8.36 4.12 22.29
C PHE A 255 -7.13 5.01 22.36
N CYS A 256 -7.34 6.31 22.39
CA CYS A 256 -6.28 7.29 22.49
C CYS A 256 -6.63 8.27 23.61
N MET A 257 -5.66 8.49 24.51
CA MET A 257 -5.71 9.53 25.55
C MET A 257 -4.64 10.56 25.25
N ILE A 258 -5.06 11.81 25.11
CA ILE A 258 -4.19 12.97 24.91
C ILE A 258 -4.28 13.84 26.16
N GLY A 259 -3.14 14.39 26.57
CA GLY A 259 -3.10 15.34 27.67
C GLY A 259 -1.73 15.95 27.86
N SER A 260 -1.64 16.88 28.81
CA SER A 260 -0.38 17.43 29.30
C SER A 260 0.17 16.64 30.49
N MET A 261 1.50 16.53 30.58
CA MET A 261 2.19 15.91 31.70
C MET A 261 1.84 16.57 33.03
N LYS A 262 1.75 17.90 33.03
CA LYS A 262 1.45 18.69 34.23
C LYS A 262 0.05 18.43 34.78
N ASN A 263 -0.97 18.37 33.92
CA ASN A 263 -2.36 18.36 34.38
C ASN A 263 -2.96 16.95 34.49
N HIS A 264 -2.45 15.99 33.71
CA HIS A 264 -3.11 14.68 33.53
C HIS A 264 -2.27 13.48 33.93
N ASN A 265 -0.95 13.55 33.77
CA ASN A 265 -0.08 12.40 34.01
C ASN A 265 -0.12 12.00 35.50
N GLY A 266 -0.41 10.72 35.76
CA GLY A 266 -0.53 10.16 37.11
C GLY A 266 -1.77 10.62 37.88
N LYS A 267 -2.75 11.23 37.21
CA LYS A 267 -3.98 11.76 37.83
C LYS A 267 -5.21 11.04 37.29
N THR A 268 -6.24 10.95 38.13
CA THR A 268 -7.57 10.47 37.71
C THR A 268 -8.35 11.64 37.13
N ILE A 269 -8.91 11.43 35.95
CA ILE A 269 -9.71 12.36 35.17
C ILE A 269 -11.17 11.90 35.26
N ASP A 270 -12.04 12.80 35.68
CA ASP A 270 -13.50 12.62 35.61
C ASP A 270 -13.96 12.96 34.18
N LEU A 271 -14.29 11.94 33.39
CA LEU A 271 -14.62 12.11 31.97
C LEU A 271 -15.97 12.79 31.75
N THR A 272 -16.77 12.97 32.81
CA THR A 272 -18.07 13.65 32.76
C THR A 272 -17.93 15.16 32.91
N LYS A 273 -16.77 15.64 33.35
CA LYS A 273 -16.55 17.06 33.66
C LYS A 273 -15.55 17.70 32.71
N GLY A 274 -15.91 18.90 32.26
CA GLY A 274 -15.00 19.76 31.53
C GLY A 274 -13.92 20.25 32.48
N GLU A 275 -12.78 20.62 31.91
CA GLU A 275 -11.73 21.29 32.64
C GLU A 275 -11.92 22.81 32.61
N PRO A 276 -11.43 23.53 33.62
CA PRO A 276 -11.46 24.99 33.60
C PRO A 276 -10.75 25.53 32.35
N SER A 277 -11.37 26.49 31.65
CA SER A 277 -10.76 27.13 30.47
C SER A 277 -9.45 27.89 30.78
N ALA A 278 -9.19 28.18 32.06
CA ALA A 278 -8.05 28.94 32.54
C ALA A 278 -6.94 28.05 33.15
N HIS A 279 -6.45 27.05 32.43
CA HIS A 279 -5.22 26.36 32.81
C HIS A 279 -4.20 26.29 31.67
N THR A 280 -2.93 26.25 32.05
CA THR A 280 -1.81 26.12 31.10
C THR A 280 -1.68 24.68 30.60
N GLY A 281 -1.44 24.51 29.30
CA GLY A 281 -1.30 23.19 28.64
C GLY A 281 -2.61 22.66 28.02
N ARG A 282 -2.50 21.58 27.24
CA ARG A 282 -3.66 20.94 26.58
C ARG A 282 -4.66 20.41 27.59
N HIS A 283 -5.94 20.46 27.24
CA HIS A 283 -7.01 19.75 27.93
C HIS A 283 -6.93 18.25 27.66
N TRP A 284 -7.53 17.43 28.52
CA TRP A 284 -7.65 16.01 28.21
C TRP A 284 -8.51 15.80 26.97
N GLU A 285 -8.16 14.78 26.21
CA GLU A 285 -8.97 14.29 25.10
C GLU A 285 -8.93 12.77 25.10
N LEU A 286 -10.10 12.17 24.84
CA LEU A 286 -10.33 10.76 24.73
C LEU A 286 -10.96 10.46 23.37
N CYS A 287 -10.28 9.61 22.61
CA CYS A 287 -10.68 9.21 21.27
C CYS A 287 -10.88 7.70 21.21
N TYR A 288 -11.92 7.29 20.48
CA TYR A 288 -12.03 5.93 19.98
C TYR A 288 -12.05 5.96 18.46
N VAL A 289 -11.07 5.30 17.85
CA VAL A 289 -10.73 5.48 16.43
C VAL A 289 -10.78 4.15 15.71
N ALA A 290 -11.37 4.15 14.50
CA ALA A 290 -11.40 3.00 13.62
C ALA A 290 -10.08 2.78 12.89
N SER A 291 -9.87 1.59 12.31
CA SER A 291 -8.63 1.22 11.62
C SER A 291 -8.26 2.08 10.40
N ASN A 292 -9.20 2.85 9.88
CA ASN A 292 -9.01 3.84 8.80
C ASN A 292 -8.75 5.27 9.33
N HIS A 293 -8.47 5.40 10.64
CA HIS A 293 -8.23 6.66 11.35
C HIS A 293 -9.45 7.59 11.47
N SER A 294 -10.67 7.12 11.18
CA SER A 294 -11.88 7.90 11.46
C SER A 294 -12.30 7.78 12.92
N TYR A 295 -12.59 8.90 13.58
CA TYR A 295 -13.15 8.91 14.93
C TYR A 295 -14.54 8.26 14.94
N ILE A 296 -14.72 7.27 15.82
CA ILE A 296 -16.04 6.76 16.20
C ILE A 296 -16.65 7.71 17.23
N PHE A 297 -15.84 8.14 18.20
CA PHE A 297 -16.15 9.30 19.02
C PHE A 297 -14.86 10.00 19.45
N ARG A 298 -15.02 11.26 19.82
CA ARG A 298 -13.98 12.14 20.36
C ARG A 298 -14.61 12.98 21.47
N ARG A 299 -14.01 12.97 22.65
CA ARG A 299 -14.46 13.69 23.84
C ARG A 299 -13.29 14.46 24.43
N TRP A 300 -13.53 15.63 25.01
CA TRP A 300 -12.43 16.45 25.53
C TRP A 300 -12.87 17.35 26.68
N GLY A 301 -11.91 17.81 27.48
CA GLY A 301 -12.13 18.66 28.64
C GLY A 301 -12.54 20.10 28.31
N ASN A 302 -12.27 20.59 27.10
CA ASN A 302 -12.62 21.95 26.67
C ASN A 302 -14.01 22.07 26.01
N GLY A 303 -15.09 22.15 26.79
CA GLY A 303 -16.43 22.45 26.28
C GLY A 303 -17.51 21.49 26.75
N SER A 304 -18.52 21.27 25.92
CA SER A 304 -19.73 20.50 26.26
C SER A 304 -19.73 19.04 25.78
N GLN A 305 -18.63 18.55 25.23
CA GLN A 305 -18.54 17.22 24.61
C GLN A 305 -17.81 16.20 25.50
N ASN A 306 -18.37 16.00 26.69
CA ASN A 306 -17.83 15.08 27.70
C ASN A 306 -18.39 13.67 27.51
N CYS A 307 -17.84 12.68 28.21
CA CYS A 307 -18.48 11.38 28.31
C CYS A 307 -19.74 11.46 29.19
N ASP A 308 -20.72 10.60 28.94
CA ASP A 308 -21.91 10.49 29.78
C ASP A 308 -21.57 9.84 31.13
N ARG A 309 -20.50 9.05 31.18
CA ARG A 309 -20.01 8.38 32.40
C ARG A 309 -18.53 7.98 32.26
N GLY A 310 -17.87 7.80 33.39
CA GLY A 310 -16.59 7.11 33.50
C GLY A 310 -15.44 7.99 34.00
N THR A 311 -14.32 7.34 34.26
CA THR A 311 -13.06 7.99 34.68
C THR A 311 -11.90 7.45 33.88
N ALA A 312 -10.92 8.29 33.56
CA ALA A 312 -9.66 7.88 32.97
C ALA A 312 -8.48 8.12 33.93
N PHE A 313 -7.46 7.29 33.83
CA PHE A 313 -6.16 7.48 34.46
C PHE A 313 -5.09 7.15 33.42
N VAL A 314 -4.12 8.04 33.27
CA VAL A 314 -2.99 7.83 32.37
C VAL A 314 -1.69 8.11 33.11
N SER A 315 -0.71 7.22 32.94
CA SER A 315 0.66 7.43 33.40
C SER A 315 1.61 7.21 32.23
N VAL A 316 2.55 8.12 32.06
CA VAL A 316 3.54 8.16 30.98
C VAL A 316 4.89 8.47 31.60
N ASN A 317 5.88 7.63 31.30
CA ASN A 317 7.29 7.89 31.57
C ASN A 317 8.04 7.95 30.23
N PRO A 318 8.31 9.15 29.69
CA PRO A 318 9.00 9.31 28.40
C PRO A 318 10.44 8.78 28.39
N LYS A 319 11.08 8.57 29.54
CA LYS A 319 12.45 8.03 29.61
C LYS A 319 12.49 6.51 29.54
N THR A 320 11.56 5.84 30.22
CA THR A 320 11.52 4.36 30.24
C THR A 320 10.56 3.78 29.20
N HIS A 321 9.72 4.64 28.61
CA HIS A 321 8.60 4.31 27.73
C HIS A 321 7.52 3.46 28.42
N GLU A 322 7.57 3.36 29.75
CA GLU A 322 6.55 2.70 30.53
C GLU A 322 5.32 3.60 30.68
N CYS A 323 4.17 3.04 30.33
CA CYS A 323 2.92 3.74 30.30
C CYS A 323 1.81 2.89 30.93
N ARG A 324 0.73 3.56 31.30
CA ARG A 324 -0.50 2.95 31.81
C ARG A 324 -1.70 3.75 31.32
N MET A 325 -2.74 3.05 30.87
CA MET A 325 -4.04 3.60 30.57
C MET A 325 -5.11 2.79 31.28
N VAL A 326 -5.93 3.45 32.09
CA VAL A 326 -7.08 2.84 32.74
C VAL A 326 -8.30 3.72 32.50
N ILE A 327 -9.32 3.18 31.84
CA ILE A 327 -10.64 3.80 31.71
C ILE A 327 -11.64 2.87 32.38
N LYS A 328 -12.36 3.39 33.36
CA LYS A 328 -13.39 2.67 34.10
C LYS A 328 -14.76 3.21 33.77
N ASP A 329 -15.69 2.30 33.55
CA ASP A 329 -17.12 2.57 33.44
C ASP A 329 -17.50 3.62 32.37
N GLY A 330 -16.73 3.66 31.29
CA GLY A 330 -16.90 4.62 30.20
C GLY A 330 -18.24 4.44 29.50
N LEU A 331 -18.94 5.53 29.24
CA LEU A 331 -20.15 5.54 28.43
C LEU A 331 -20.20 6.80 27.57
N VAL A 332 -20.49 6.61 26.28
CA VAL A 332 -20.80 7.69 25.36
C VAL A 332 -22.08 7.34 24.58
N ASN A 333 -23.03 8.26 24.55
CA ASN A 333 -24.19 8.20 23.68
C ASN A 333 -23.83 8.78 22.31
N ILE A 334 -23.69 7.90 21.31
CA ILE A 334 -23.29 8.26 19.95
C ILE A 334 -24.55 8.52 19.11
N GLU A 335 -24.65 9.73 18.57
CA GLU A 335 -25.73 10.10 17.65
C GLU A 335 -25.59 9.34 16.32
N GLN A 336 -26.69 8.73 15.89
CA GLN A 336 -26.80 8.01 14.64
C GLN A 336 -27.37 8.92 13.55
N LYS A 337 -27.33 8.47 12.29
CA LYS A 337 -27.82 9.27 11.14
C LYS A 337 -29.32 9.60 11.20
N ASP A 338 -30.09 8.79 11.93
CA ASP A 338 -31.52 8.99 12.16
C ASP A 338 -31.82 9.88 13.38
N GLY A 339 -30.79 10.47 14.00
CA GLY A 339 -30.90 11.30 15.21
C GLY A 339 -31.07 10.50 16.50
N SER A 340 -31.19 9.16 16.44
CA SER A 340 -31.20 8.33 17.63
C SER A 340 -29.84 8.34 18.32
N LYS A 341 -29.82 8.18 19.64
CA LYS A 341 -28.57 8.04 20.41
C LYS A 341 -28.39 6.59 20.82
N LYS A 342 -27.25 6.01 20.44
CA LYS A 342 -26.89 4.64 20.81
C LYS A 342 -25.82 4.66 21.90
N PRO A 343 -26.04 3.98 23.05
CA PRO A 343 -25.02 3.89 24.08
C PRO A 343 -23.83 3.06 23.60
N PHE A 344 -22.63 3.56 23.88
CA PHE A 344 -21.36 2.91 23.64
C PHE A 344 -20.61 2.83 24.98
N ALA A 345 -20.65 1.65 25.60
CA ALA A 345 -20.00 1.39 26.88
C ALA A 345 -18.60 0.81 26.65
N PHE A 346 -17.62 1.25 27.44
CA PHE A 346 -16.23 0.85 27.27
C PHE A 346 -15.39 0.90 28.54
N GLU A 347 -14.40 0.01 28.60
CA GLU A 347 -13.35 0.01 29.61
C GLU A 347 -12.01 -0.29 28.94
N VAL A 348 -10.94 0.30 29.48
CA VAL A 348 -9.56 0.03 29.05
C VAL A 348 -8.75 -0.22 30.31
N ASN A 349 -7.93 -1.25 30.32
CA ASN A 349 -6.95 -1.46 31.38
C ASN A 349 -5.69 -1.99 30.72
N TRP A 350 -4.65 -1.18 30.65
CA TRP A 350 -3.37 -1.57 30.06
C TRP A 350 -2.23 -0.91 30.80
N SER A 351 -1.13 -1.65 30.97
CA SER A 351 0.12 -1.13 31.48
C SER A 351 1.29 -1.89 30.91
N GLY A 352 2.36 -1.18 30.56
CA GLY A 352 3.59 -1.78 30.09
C GLY A 352 4.47 -0.77 29.37
N LYS A 353 5.58 -1.27 28.81
CA LYS A 353 6.39 -0.50 27.88
C LYS A 353 5.68 -0.40 26.54
N VAL A 354 5.61 0.79 25.93
CA VAL A 354 5.03 0.94 24.60
C VAL A 354 5.89 0.27 23.52
N ASP A 355 5.23 -0.16 22.46
CA ASP A 355 5.85 -0.82 21.32
C ASP A 355 6.46 0.18 20.34
N GLU A 356 5.82 1.35 20.20
CA GLU A 356 6.32 2.47 19.40
C GLU A 356 6.36 3.75 20.24
N TYR A 357 7.47 4.45 20.12
CA TYR A 357 7.70 5.77 20.70
C TYR A 357 8.03 6.76 19.60
N LYS A 358 7.42 7.94 19.64
CA LYS A 358 7.68 9.03 18.70
C LYS A 358 7.83 10.36 19.44
N GLU A 359 8.81 11.14 19.02
CA GLU A 359 8.99 12.56 19.35
C GLU A 359 8.90 13.38 18.03
N PRO A 360 8.56 14.67 18.11
CA PRO A 360 8.49 15.58 16.95
C PRO A 360 9.76 15.65 16.09
#